data_AF-A0A376KUZ3-F1
#
_entry.id   AF-A0A376KUZ3-F1
#
_cell.length_a   1.000
_cell.length_b   1.000
_cell.length_c   1.000
_cell.angle_alpha   90.00
_cell.angle_beta   90.00
_cell.angle_gamma   90.00
#
_symmetry.space_group_name_H-M   'P 1'
#
loop_
_entity.id
_entity.type
_entity.pdbx_description
1 polymer ?
#
loop_
_entity_poly.entity_id
_entity_poly.type
_entity_poly.pdbx_seq_one_letter_code
_entity_poly.pdbx_strand_id
1 'polypeptide(L)' 'MHVHPISTFRLFQEGHLLRNSIAIFALTTLFYFIGAELRLVHELSLFSGR' A
#
# COMPACT_ATOMS: atom_id res chain seq x y z
N MET A 1 -1.73 5.85 38.70
CA MET A 1 -1.82 4.93 37.53
C MET A 1 -1.52 5.75 36.28
N HIS A 2 -0.32 5.62 35.72
CA HIS A 2 0.05 6.30 34.47
C HIS A 2 -0.44 5.46 33.30
N VAL A 3 -1.59 5.83 32.74
CA VAL A 3 -2.14 5.18 31.54
C VAL A 3 -1.36 5.73 30.35
N HIS A 4 -0.52 4.91 29.73
CA HIS A 4 0.07 5.25 28.44
C HIS A 4 -1.07 5.40 27.43
N PRO A 5 -1.21 6.55 26.74
CA PRO A 5 -2.16 6.63 25.65
C PRO A 5 -1.68 5.66 24.59
N ILE A 6 -2.41 4.54 24.43
CA ILE A 6 -2.26 3.67 23.29
C ILE A 6 -2.56 4.57 22.10
N SER A 7 -1.51 5.03 21.42
CA SER A 7 -1.63 5.81 20.19
C SER A 7 -2.29 4.90 19.17
N THR A 8 -3.62 4.90 19.14
CA THR A 8 -4.41 4.18 18.17
C THR A 8 -3.96 4.68 16.82
N PHE A 9 -3.16 3.86 16.12
CA PHE A 9 -2.67 4.14 14.78
C PHE A 9 -3.85 4.09 13.83
N ARG A 10 -4.65 5.16 13.84
CA ARG A 10 -5.86 5.27 13.05
C ARG A 10 -5.42 5.69 11.67
N LEU A 11 -5.23 4.73 10.77
CA LEU A 11 -4.72 4.96 9.42
C LEU A 11 -5.58 6.01 8.69
N PHE A 12 -6.90 5.89 8.84
CA PHE A 12 -7.89 6.86 8.39
C PHE A 12 -8.46 7.67 9.57
N GLN A 13 -8.54 8.99 9.41
CA GLN A 13 -9.16 9.90 10.38
C GLN A 13 -10.18 10.81 9.69
N GLU A 14 -11.40 10.84 10.21
CA GLU A 14 -12.42 11.81 9.81
C GLU A 14 -11.90 13.22 10.10
N GLY A 15 -11.80 14.06 9.06
CA GLY A 15 -11.22 15.41 9.13
C GLY A 15 -9.83 15.56 8.50
N HIS A 16 -9.06 14.47 8.32
CA HIS A 16 -7.75 14.51 7.67
C HIS A 16 -7.81 14.00 6.22
N LEU A 17 -8.59 14.71 5.39
CA LEU A 17 -8.81 14.36 3.97
C LEU A 17 -7.50 14.09 3.23
N LEU A 18 -6.52 14.99 3.34
CA LEU A 18 -5.22 14.88 2.66
C LEU A 18 -4.45 13.61 3.05
N ARG A 19 -4.40 13.28 4.34
CA ARG A 19 -3.71 12.07 4.82
C ARG A 19 -4.43 10.81 4.36
N ASN A 20 -5.77 10.82 4.42
CA ASN A 20 -6.58 9.69 3.96
C ASN A 20 -6.39 9.46 2.46
N SER A 21 -6.42 10.54 1.66
CA SER A 21 -6.18 10.49 0.22
C SER A 21 -4.78 9.98 -0.11
N ILE A 22 -3.74 10.46 0.60
CA ILE A 22 -2.37 9.94 0.44
C ILE A 22 -2.30 8.46 0.80
N ALA A 23 -2.94 8.03 1.88
CA ALA A 23 -2.96 6.64 2.30
C ALA A 23 -3.63 5.73 1.25
N ILE A 24 -4.77 6.15 0.69
CA ILE A 24 -5.46 5.42 -0.40
C ILE A 24 -4.59 5.41 -1.65
N PHE A 25 -4.00 6.55 -2.03
CA PHE A 25 -3.13 6.65 -3.19
C PHE A 25 -1.91 5.73 -3.08
N ALA A 26 -1.23 5.73 -1.93
CA ALA A 26 -0.10 4.85 -1.68
C ALA A 26 -0.51 3.37 -1.71
N LEU A 27 -1.62 3.01 -1.08
CA LEU A 27 -2.14 1.64 -1.07
C LEU A 27 -2.47 1.15 -2.49
N THR A 28 -3.21 1.95 -3.25
CA THR A 28 -3.60 1.61 -4.63
C THR A 28 -2.40 1.54 -5.57
N THR A 29 -1.47 2.49 -5.47
CA THR A 29 -0.22 2.48 -6.24
C THR A 29 0.60 1.23 -5.95
N LEU A 30 0.75 0.85 -4.67
CA LEU A 30 1.50 -0.34 -4.29
C LEU A 30 0.86 -1.62 -4.86
N PHE A 31 -0.47 -1.72 -4.81
CA PHE A 31 -1.19 -2.85 -5.42
C PHE A 31 -0.95 -2.94 -6.93
N TYR A 32 -1.07 -1.82 -7.64
CA TYR A 32 -0.80 -1.76 -9.08
C TYR A 32 0.65 -2.08 -9.41
N PHE A 33 1.58 -1.57 -8.60
CA PHE A 33 3.01 -1.82 -8.77
C PHE A 33 3.34 -3.30 -8.60
N ILE A 34 2.87 -3.94 -7.52
CA ILE A 34 3.08 -5.38 -7.30
C ILE A 34 2.45 -6.20 -8.42
N GLY A 35 1.23 -5.86 -8.86
CA GLY A 35 0.58 -6.53 -9.99
C GLY A 35 1.37 -6.41 -11.30
N ALA A 36 1.93 -5.22 -11.57
CA ALA A 36 2.77 -4.98 -12.73
C ALA A 36 4.08 -5.77 -12.65
N GLU A 37 4.74 -5.80 -11.50
CA GLU A 37 5.96 -6.58 -11.26
C GLU A 37 5.72 -8.09 -11.40
N LEU A 38 4.62 -8.61 -10.85
CA LEU A 38 4.25 -10.03 -11.02
C LEU A 38 4.02 -10.39 -12.49
N ARG A 39 3.36 -9.50 -13.25
CA ARG A 39 3.18 -9.68 -14.69
C ARG A 39 4.50 -9.58 -15.44
N LEU A 40 5.37 -8.65 -15.07
CA LEU A 40 6.71 -8.49 -15.63
C LEU A 40 7.54 -9.75 -15.44
N VAL A 41 7.58 -10.29 -14.21
CA VAL A 41 8.28 -11.55 -13.91
C VAL A 41 7.67 -12.72 -14.66
N HIS A 42 6.34 -12.77 -14.80
CA HIS A 42 5.66 -13.80 -15.59
C HIS A 42 6.08 -13.76 -17.06
N GLU A 43 6.08 -12.57 -17.68
CA GLU A 43 6.52 -12.39 -19.07
C GLU A 43 8.02 -12.67 -19.25
N LEU A 44 8.87 -12.26 -18.30
CA LEU A 44 10.30 -12.57 -18.28
C LEU A 44 10.59 -14.07 -18.14
N SER A 45 9.83 -14.78 -17.30
CA SER A 45 9.94 -16.23 -17.13
C SER A 45 9.55 -16.98 -18.42
N LEU A 46 8.48 -16.51 -19.09
CA LEU A 46 8.07 -17.03 -20.41
C LEU A 46 9.09 -16.74 -21.52
N PHE A 47 9.90 -15.68 -21.37
CA PHE A 47 10.96 -15.35 -22.30
C PHE A 47 12.23 -16.17 -22.04
N SER A 48 12.57 -16.43 -20.78
CA SER A 48 13.75 -17.23 -20.40
C SER A 48 13.57 -18.73 -20.62
N GLY A 49 12.34 -19.22 -20.73
CA GLY A 49 12.00 -20.64 -20.96
C GLY A 49 11.76 -21.01 -22.43
N ARG A 50 11.99 -20.10 -23.38
CA ARG A 50 11.93 -20.33 -24.83
C ARG A 50 13.27 -20.10 -25.50
#